data_AF-A0A2T7SQZ4-F1
#
_entry.id   AF-A0A2T7SQZ4-F1
#
_cell.length_a   1.000
_cell.length_b   1.000
_cell.length_c   1.000
_cell.angle_alpha   90.00
_cell.angle_beta   90.00
_cell.angle_gamma   90.00
#
_symmetry.space_group_name_H-M   'P 1'
#
loop_
_entity.id
_entity.type
_entity.pdbx_description
1 polymer ?
#
loop_
_entity_poly.entity_id
_entity_poly.type
_entity_poly.pdbx_seq_one_letter_code
_entity_poly.pdbx_strand_id
1 'polypeptide(L)'
;MVVIQQTAPGLYGDGGGLTLQITKAGVKSWLYRYMIKGKAFGMGLGPVHTITLAEARQKATDARKLVIEGVNPLEAKRQQQLDSDMAKARLMRFDQCASAYIEAHRSSWKNAKHADC
;
A
#
# COMPACT_ATOMS: atom_id res chain seq x y z
N MET A 1 -6.39 12.28 -24.72
CA MET A 1 -6.86 11.15 -23.87
C MET A 1 -7.70 11.71 -22.74
N VAL A 2 -8.94 11.22 -22.57
CA VAL A 2 -10.04 11.90 -21.81
C VAL A 2 -10.34 11.21 -20.46
N VAL A 3 -9.55 10.21 -20.04
CA VAL A 3 -9.85 9.39 -18.84
C VAL A 3 -10.03 10.22 -17.57
N ILE A 4 -9.25 11.28 -17.38
CA ILE A 4 -9.32 12.13 -16.17
C ILE A 4 -10.60 12.98 -16.06
N GLN A 5 -11.27 13.24 -17.19
CA GLN A 5 -12.48 14.07 -17.24
C GLN A 5 -13.74 13.32 -16.76
N GLN A 6 -13.63 12.01 -16.56
CA GLN A 6 -14.75 11.19 -16.13
C GLN A 6 -15.14 11.53 -14.68
N THR A 7 -16.44 11.65 -14.44
CA THR A 7 -17.02 12.00 -13.13
C THR A 7 -18.06 10.99 -12.66
N ALA A 8 -18.69 10.25 -13.59
CA ALA A 8 -19.63 9.21 -13.24
C ALA A 8 -18.93 8.03 -12.56
N PRO A 9 -19.60 7.34 -11.61
CA PRO A 9 -19.06 6.13 -11.00
C PRO A 9 -18.79 5.05 -12.05
N GLY A 10 -17.61 4.42 -12.00
CA GLY A 10 -17.21 3.44 -12.99
C GLY A 10 -15.73 3.11 -13.01
N LEU A 11 -15.36 2.28 -13.98
CA LEU A 11 -13.98 1.90 -14.29
C LEU A 11 -13.64 2.36 -15.71
N TYR A 12 -12.65 3.23 -15.84
CA TYR A 12 -12.26 3.83 -17.11
C TYR A 12 -10.82 3.45 -17.46
N GLY A 13 -10.63 2.67 -18.51
CA GLY A 13 -9.30 2.21 -18.93
C GLY A 13 -8.48 3.33 -19.57
N ASP A 14 -7.26 3.56 -19.07
CA ASP A 14 -6.25 4.41 -19.74
C ASP A 14 -5.36 3.58 -20.69
N GLY A 15 -5.27 2.27 -20.45
CA GLY A 15 -4.50 1.33 -21.29
C GLY A 15 -3.47 0.52 -20.50
N GLY A 16 -3.05 -0.62 -21.05
CA GLY A 16 -2.01 -1.47 -20.44
C GLY A 16 -2.34 -1.94 -19.01
N GLY A 17 -3.62 -2.10 -18.68
CA GLY A 17 -4.11 -2.47 -17.34
C GLY A 17 -4.32 -1.30 -16.38
N LEU A 18 -3.92 -0.07 -16.73
CA LEU A 18 -4.21 1.12 -15.92
C LEU A 18 -5.68 1.52 -16.09
N THR A 19 -6.37 1.68 -14.97
CA THR A 19 -7.79 2.00 -14.88
C THR A 19 -8.00 3.13 -13.88
N LEU A 20 -8.78 4.14 -14.23
CA LEU A 20 -9.35 5.10 -13.31
C LEU A 20 -10.61 4.50 -12.68
N GLN A 21 -10.61 4.35 -11.37
CA GLN A 21 -11.77 3.96 -10.59
C GLN A 21 -12.44 5.19 -10.01
N ILE A 22 -13.76 5.31 -10.22
CA ILE A 22 -14.60 6.32 -9.60
C ILE A 22 -15.66 5.59 -8.77
N THR A 23 -15.64 5.80 -7.46
CA THR A 23 -16.61 5.17 -6.55
C THR A 23 -17.98 5.85 -6.68
N LYS A 24 -19.04 5.23 -6.13
CA LYS A 24 -20.37 5.84 -6.05
C LYS A 24 -20.37 7.20 -5.33
N ALA A 25 -19.41 7.41 -4.42
CA ALA A 25 -19.20 8.67 -3.71
C ALA A 25 -18.38 9.69 -4.52
N GLY A 26 -18.00 9.39 -5.77
CA GLY A 26 -17.21 10.28 -6.63
C GLY A 26 -15.70 10.27 -6.34
N VAL A 27 -15.21 9.41 -5.45
CA VAL A 27 -13.78 9.31 -5.13
C VAL A 27 -13.04 8.68 -6.30
N LYS A 28 -12.01 9.37 -6.79
CA LYS A 28 -11.19 8.95 -7.93
C LYS A 28 -9.86 8.36 -7.49
N SER A 29 -9.54 7.15 -7.94
CA SER A 29 -8.27 6.49 -7.67
C SER A 29 -7.75 5.70 -8.88
N TRP A 30 -6.44 5.53 -8.94
CA TRP A 30 -5.77 4.73 -9.96
C TRP A 30 -5.68 3.27 -9.52
N LEU A 31 -6.07 2.38 -10.42
CA LEU A 31 -6.04 0.94 -10.25
C LEU A 31 -5.27 0.29 -11.40
N TYR A 32 -4.25 -0.51 -11.09
CA TYR A 32 -3.59 -1.37 -12.05
C TYR A 32 -4.18 -2.77 -11.97
N ARG A 33 -4.82 -3.22 -13.05
CA ARG A 33 -5.44 -4.55 -13.16
C ARG A 33 -4.56 -5.44 -14.04
N TYR A 34 -4.28 -6.64 -13.56
CA TYR A 34 -3.41 -7.61 -14.24
C TYR A 34 -3.80 -9.05 -13.91
N MET A 35 -3.22 -10.01 -14.62
CA MET A 35 -3.42 -11.44 -14.40
C MET A 35 -2.08 -12.14 -14.21
N ILE A 36 -2.01 -13.05 -13.24
CA ILE A 36 -0.87 -13.94 -13.03
C ILE A 36 -1.42 -15.36 -12.93
N LYS A 37 -0.90 -16.28 -13.75
CA LYS A 37 -1.31 -17.70 -13.75
C LYS A 37 -2.84 -17.90 -13.78
N GLY A 38 -3.54 -17.11 -14.60
CA GLY A 38 -5.01 -17.17 -14.74
C GLY A 38 -5.80 -16.51 -13.61
N LYS A 39 -5.16 -15.99 -12.56
CA LYS A 39 -5.81 -15.27 -11.47
C LYS A 39 -5.75 -13.76 -11.69
N ALA A 40 -6.89 -13.10 -11.57
CA ALA A 40 -7.01 -11.64 -11.68
C ALA A 40 -6.62 -10.95 -10.37
N PHE A 41 -5.86 -9.86 -10.49
CA PHE A 41 -5.44 -9.01 -9.38
C PHE A 41 -5.66 -7.53 -9.70
N GLY A 42 -5.78 -6.73 -8.64
CA GLY A 42 -5.91 -5.28 -8.71
C GLY A 42 -5.00 -4.62 -7.69
N MET A 43 -4.14 -3.71 -8.14
CA MET A 43 -3.24 -2.93 -7.31
C MET A 43 -3.64 -1.46 -7.32
N GLY A 44 -4.02 -0.93 -6.16
CA GLY A 44 -4.25 0.52 -6.01
C GLY A 44 -2.93 1.29 -6.10
N LEU A 45 -2.87 2.26 -7.02
CA LEU A 45 -1.69 3.11 -7.24
C LEU A 45 -1.76 4.44 -6.48
N GLY A 46 -2.95 4.82 -6.02
CA GLY A 46 -3.21 6.02 -5.21
C GLY A 46 -4.38 6.86 -5.72
N PRO A 47 -4.77 7.92 -4.99
CA PRO A 47 -5.82 8.82 -5.40
C PRO A 47 -5.37 9.78 -6.50
N VAL A 48 -6.29 10.20 -7.36
CA VAL A 48 -5.97 11.07 -8.53
C VAL A 48 -5.49 12.47 -8.11
N HIS A 49 -5.91 12.97 -6.95
CA HIS A 49 -5.50 14.30 -6.47
C HIS A 49 -4.04 14.33 -5.99
N THR A 50 -3.46 13.18 -5.64
CA THR A 50 -2.05 13.08 -5.22
C THR A 50 -1.17 12.53 -6.33
N ILE A 51 -1.70 11.58 -7.12
CA ILE A 51 -0.95 10.89 -8.17
C ILE A 51 -1.44 11.35 -9.54
N THR A 52 -0.57 12.05 -10.25
CA THR A 52 -0.83 12.50 -11.62
C THR A 52 -0.98 11.33 -12.58
N LEU A 53 -1.59 11.57 -13.75
CA LEU A 53 -1.71 10.54 -14.79
C LEU A 53 -0.34 10.00 -15.25
N ALA A 54 0.66 10.87 -15.36
CA ALA A 54 2.01 10.49 -15.76
C ALA A 54 2.65 9.54 -14.73
N GLU A 55 2.56 9.89 -13.45
CA GLU A 55 3.06 9.03 -12.36
C GLU A 55 2.29 7.71 -12.29
N ALA A 56 0.98 7.73 -12.49
CA ALA A 56 0.16 6.52 -12.52
C ALA A 56 0.60 5.58 -13.66
N ARG A 57 0.90 6.12 -14.84
CA ARG A 57 1.45 5.35 -15.98
C ARG A 57 2.83 4.78 -15.70
N GLN A 58 3.69 5.55 -15.04
CA GLN A 58 5.01 5.08 -14.66
C GLN A 58 4.89 3.92 -13.65
N LYS A 59 4.12 4.10 -12.58
CA LYS A 59 3.86 3.05 -11.58
C LYS A 59 3.23 1.80 -12.18
N ALA A 60 2.29 1.96 -13.11
CA ALA A 60 1.69 0.83 -13.83
C ALA A 60 2.71 0.11 -14.71
N THR A 61 3.63 0.83 -15.35
CA THR A 61 4.72 0.27 -16.14
C THR A 61 5.69 -0.53 -15.27
N ASP A 62 6.08 0.01 -14.12
CA ASP A 62 6.98 -0.68 -13.19
C ASP A 62 6.34 -1.94 -12.62
N ALA A 63 5.05 -1.88 -12.23
CA ALA A 63 4.30 -3.05 -11.81
C ALA A 63 4.16 -4.09 -12.94
N ARG A 64 3.99 -3.65 -14.18
CA ARG A 64 3.89 -4.56 -15.34
C ARG A 64 5.19 -5.31 -15.60
N LYS A 65 6.35 -4.67 -15.41
CA LYS A 65 7.65 -5.34 -15.54
C LYS A 65 7.79 -6.50 -14.55
N LEU A 66 7.40 -6.28 -13.29
CA LEU A 66 7.37 -7.34 -12.27
C LEU A 66 6.43 -8.49 -12.66
N VAL A 67 5.25 -8.18 -13.21
CA VAL A 67 4.31 -9.21 -13.68
C VAL A 67 4.90 -10.05 -14.82
N ILE A 68 5.64 -9.43 -15.74
CA ILE A 68 6.34 -10.13 -16.83
C ILE A 68 7.41 -11.08 -16.28
N GLU A 69 8.09 -10.69 -15.21
CA GLU A 69 9.05 -11.53 -14.47
C GLU A 69 8.37 -12.61 -13.61
N GLY A 70 7.03 -12.67 -13.60
CA GLY A 70 6.24 -13.63 -12.82
C GLY A 70 6.10 -13.26 -11.34
N VAL A 71 6.54 -12.07 -10.94
CA VAL A 71 6.45 -11.57 -9.57
C VAL A 71 5.13 -10.82 -9.39
N ASN A 72 4.44 -11.09 -8.29
CA ASN A 72 3.24 -10.35 -7.92
C ASN A 72 3.62 -8.98 -7.31
N PRO A 73 3.26 -7.84 -7.94
CA PRO A 73 3.61 -6.51 -7.43
C PRO A 73 3.07 -6.20 -6.03
N LEU A 74 1.93 -6.81 -5.65
CA LEU A 74 1.35 -6.63 -4.32
C LEU A 74 2.20 -7.30 -3.25
N GLU A 75 2.75 -8.48 -3.54
CA GLU A 75 3.63 -9.22 -2.63
C GLU A 75 4.98 -8.52 -2.51
N ALA A 76 5.54 -8.06 -3.63
CA ALA A 76 6.78 -7.28 -3.63
C ALA A 76 6.65 -6.01 -2.76
N LYS A 77 5.54 -5.27 -2.91
CA LYS A 77 5.28 -4.07 -2.10
C LYS A 77 5.08 -4.41 -0.62
N ARG A 78 4.38 -5.49 -0.30
CA ARG A 78 4.20 -5.95 1.08
C ARG A 78 5.53 -6.33 1.72
N GLN A 79 6.38 -7.04 1.00
CA GLN A 79 7.69 -7.45 1.50
C GLN A 79 8.58 -6.23 1.80
N GLN A 80 8.63 -5.26 0.89
CA GLN A 80 9.35 -3.99 1.13
C GLN A 80 8.85 -3.27 2.39
N GLN A 81 7.53 -3.23 2.61
CA GLN A 81 6.97 -2.60 3.80
C GLN A 81 7.44 -3.33 5.07
N LEU A 82 7.32 -4.66 5.10
CA LEU A 82 7.76 -5.49 6.22
C LEU A 82 9.27 -5.36 6.50
N ASP A 83 10.10 -5.36 5.45
CA ASP A 83 11.54 -5.20 5.58
C ASP A 83 11.89 -3.82 6.15
N SER A 84 11.17 -2.77 5.73
CA SER A 84 11.34 -1.42 6.27
C SER A 84 10.93 -1.31 7.74
N ASP A 85 9.85 -2.00 8.14
CA ASP A 85 9.36 -1.99 9.51
C ASP A 85 10.27 -2.82 10.42
N MET A 86 10.80 -3.95 9.94
CA MET A 86 11.83 -4.73 10.63
C MET A 86 13.13 -3.94 10.80
N ALA A 87 13.56 -3.20 9.76
CA ALA A 87 14.75 -2.35 9.85
C ALA A 87 14.58 -1.26 10.92
N LYS A 88 13.40 -0.63 11.00
CA LYS A 88 13.07 0.32 12.07
C LYS A 88 13.07 -0.34 13.45
N ALA A 89 12.50 -1.54 13.57
CA ALA A 89 12.49 -2.29 14.83
C ALA A 89 13.91 -2.66 15.30
N ARG A 90 14.81 -3.01 14.37
CA ARG A 90 16.24 -3.25 14.68
C ARG A 90 16.99 -2.01 15.15
N LEU A 91 16.52 -0.82 14.77
CA LEU A 91 17.11 0.46 15.19
C LEU A 91 16.58 0.95 16.54
N MET A 92 15.48 0.39 17.06
CA MET A 92 15.04 0.66 18.43
C MET A 92 16.03 0.06 19.42
N ARG A 93 16.45 0.90 20.36
CA ARG A 93 17.36 0.51 21.45
C ARG A 93 16.58 -0.25 22.53
N PHE A 94 17.31 -1.02 23.34
CA PHE A 94 16.72 -1.85 24.41
C PHE A 94 15.87 -1.04 25.40
N ASP A 95 16.31 0.16 25.75
CA ASP A 95 15.59 1.11 26.60
C ASP A 95 14.21 1.47 26.01
N GLN A 96 14.15 1.77 24.70
CA GLN A 96 12.90 2.10 24.02
C GLN A 96 11.96 0.89 23.91
N CYS A 97 12.49 -0.31 23.67
CA CYS A 97 11.69 -1.53 23.67
C CYS A 97 11.16 -1.86 25.07
N ALA A 98 11.97 -1.69 26.12
CA ALA A 98 11.57 -1.92 27.50
C ALA A 98 10.46 -0.93 27.94
N SER A 99 10.62 0.36 27.63
CA SER A 99 9.60 1.37 27.93
C SER A 99 8.28 1.11 27.18
N ALA A 100 8.33 0.77 25.88
CA ALA A 100 7.13 0.45 25.12
C ALA A 100 6.42 -0.81 25.63
N TYR A 101 7.18 -1.82 26.08
CA TYR A 101 6.63 -3.03 26.68
C TYR A 101 5.95 -2.76 28.02
N ILE A 102 6.63 -2.00 28.90
CA ILE A 102 6.07 -1.57 30.19
C ILE A 102 4.79 -0.76 29.96
N GLU A 103 4.78 0.19 29.03
CA GLU A 103 3.63 1.03 28.75
C GLU A 103 2.43 0.25 28.20
N ALA A 104 2.66 -0.71 27.30
CA ALA A 104 1.61 -1.57 26.76
C ALA A 104 0.99 -2.52 27.80
N HIS A 105 1.76 -2.92 28.83
CA HIS A 105 1.34 -3.95 29.79
C HIS A 105 1.04 -3.40 31.20
N ARG A 106 1.38 -2.14 31.50
CA ARG A 106 1.19 -1.54 32.84
C ARG A 106 -0.24 -1.59 33.36
N SER A 107 -1.23 -1.50 32.46
CA SER A 107 -2.65 -1.55 32.81
C SER A 107 -3.11 -2.95 33.24
N SER A 108 -2.37 -4.01 32.87
CA SER A 108 -2.63 -5.39 33.26
C SER A 108 -1.96 -5.79 34.58
N TRP A 109 -1.07 -4.96 35.14
CA TRP A 109 -0.28 -5.33 36.30
C TRP A 109 -0.97 -4.91 37.60
N LYS A 110 -1.21 -5.88 38.48
CA LYS A 110 -1.88 -5.68 39.77
C LYS A 110 -0.99 -5.04 40.85
N ASN A 111 0.31 -4.89 40.60
CA ASN A 111 1.30 -4.32 41.53
C ASN A 111 2.12 -3.21 40.86
N ALA A 112 2.06 -1.99 41.42
CA ALA A 112 2.69 -0.79 40.85
C ALA A 112 4.22 -0.85 40.76
N LYS A 113 4.88 -1.73 41.52
CA LYS A 113 6.36 -1.84 41.57
C LYS A 113 7.01 -2.33 40.27
N HIS A 114 6.24 -2.89 39.34
CA HIS A 114 6.77 -3.35 38.05
C HIS A 114 6.77 -2.27 36.97
N ALA A 115 6.19 -1.09 37.23
CA ALA A 115 6.03 -0.01 36.27
C ALA A 115 7.19 1.01 36.23
N ASP A 116 8.08 1.02 37.23
CA ASP A 116 9.07 2.08 37.46
C ASP A 116 10.54 1.57 37.41
N CYS A 117 10.89 0.67 36.50
CA CYS A 117 12.28 0.21 36.29
C CYS A 117 12.83 0.61 34.93
#